data_AF-A0A261BW21-F1
#
_entry.id   AF-A0A261BW21-F1
#
_cell.length_a   1.000
_cell.length_b   1.000
_cell.length_c   1.000
_cell.angle_alpha   90.00
_cell.angle_beta   90.00
_cell.angle_gamma   90.00
#
_symmetry.space_group_name_H-M   'P 1'
#
loop_
_entity.id
_entity.type
_entity.pdbx_description
1 polymer ?
#
loop_
_entity_poly.entity_id
_entity_poly.type
_entity_poly.pdbx_seq_one_letter_code
_entity_poly.pdbx_strand_id
1 'polypeptide(L)'
;MDLNVKQSGIHSCVLHTSYFKNRSGKVYKRAAERYLRTDLPCGLAQCEECKTYGSNPLLKAENPVKNAKIGRHVLIIDSTSLIRYYDLFDSELLRDIIVTQTVWEGVKAKAIP
;
A
#
# COMPACT_ATOMS: atom_id res chain seq x y z
N MET A 1 -19.81 16.01 16.99
CA MET A 1 -20.21 14.71 16.39
C MET A 1 -19.09 13.76 16.73
N ASP A 2 -19.21 13.08 17.87
CA ASP A 2 -18.22 12.11 18.28
C ASP A 2 -18.39 10.86 17.41
N LEU A 3 -17.47 10.68 16.45
CA LEU A 3 -17.36 9.42 15.72
C LEU A 3 -17.24 8.30 16.76
N ASN A 4 -18.03 7.24 16.61
CA ASN A 4 -18.00 6.09 17.50
C ASN A 4 -16.72 5.26 17.20
N VAL A 5 -15.56 5.81 17.59
CA VAL A 5 -14.21 5.39 17.16
C VAL A 5 -13.94 3.90 17.40
N LYS A 6 -14.60 3.29 18.40
CA LYS A 6 -14.39 1.89 18.77
C LYS A 6 -14.91 0.87 17.75
N GLN A 7 -15.85 1.24 16.87
CA GLN A 7 -16.37 0.33 15.83
C GLN A 7 -15.53 0.30 14.55
N SER A 8 -14.51 1.18 14.42
CA SER A 8 -13.89 1.47 13.13
C SER A 8 -12.41 1.06 13.01
N GLY A 9 -11.83 0.39 14.01
CA GLY A 9 -10.40 0.02 14.03
C GLY A 9 -9.42 1.21 14.04
N ILE A 10 -9.92 2.42 14.28
CA ILE A 10 -9.14 3.66 14.33
C ILE A 10 -8.47 3.77 15.70
N HIS A 11 -7.15 3.87 15.70
CA HIS A 11 -6.34 4.06 16.90
C HIS A 11 -6.13 5.55 17.21
N SER A 12 -5.83 6.37 16.20
CA SER A 12 -5.64 7.81 16.40
C SER A 12 -5.96 8.62 15.13
N CYS A 13 -6.24 9.90 15.31
CA CYS A 13 -6.40 10.86 14.22
C CYS A 13 -5.25 11.87 14.26
N VAL A 14 -4.61 12.10 13.12
CA VAL A 14 -3.53 13.06 12.95
C VAL A 14 -3.91 14.09 11.89
N LEU A 15 -3.69 15.37 12.17
CA LEU A 15 -3.91 16.43 11.20
C LEU A 15 -2.70 16.56 10.27
N HIS A 16 -2.86 16.16 9.01
CA HIS A 16 -1.83 16.31 7.99
C HIS A 16 -2.00 17.64 7.24
N THR A 17 -0.98 18.49 7.30
CA THR A 17 -0.96 19.77 6.59
C THR A 17 -0.14 19.66 5.30
N SER A 18 -0.67 20.19 4.21
CA SER A 18 0.04 20.32 2.92
C SER A 18 -0.13 21.72 2.35
N TYR A 19 0.92 22.23 1.69
CA TYR A 19 0.91 23.53 1.04
C TYR A 19 0.90 23.35 -0.47
N PHE A 20 0.05 24.11 -1.14
CA PHE A 20 -0.09 24.06 -2.59
C PHE A 20 0.04 25.46 -3.16
N LYS A 21 0.69 25.56 -4.32
CA LYS A 21 0.76 26.79 -5.11
C LYS A 21 -0.27 26.71 -6.23
N ASN A 22 -1.17 27.67 -6.32
CA ASN A 22 -2.11 27.74 -7.43
C ASN A 22 -1.42 28.32 -8.69
N ARG A 23 -2.13 28.29 -9.83
CA ARG A 23 -1.61 28.82 -11.11
C ARG A 23 -1.25 30.31 -11.04
N SER A 24 -1.94 31.09 -10.21
CA SER A 24 -1.65 32.52 -9.98
C SER A 24 -0.48 32.77 -9.03
N GLY A 25 0.19 31.71 -8.55
CA GLY A 25 1.33 31.79 -7.65
C GLY A 25 1.00 31.99 -6.17
N LYS A 26 -0.29 32.09 -5.79
CA LYS A 26 -0.71 32.15 -4.39
C LYS A 26 -0.51 30.79 -3.72
N VAL A 27 0.03 30.79 -2.51
CA VAL A 27 0.21 29.60 -1.68
C VAL A 27 -0.99 29.47 -0.74
N TYR A 28 -1.58 28.27 -0.68
CA TYR A 28 -2.64 27.97 0.28
C TYR A 28 -2.32 26.70 1.08
N LYS A 29 -2.79 26.68 2.33
CA LYS A 29 -2.66 25.56 3.26
C LYS A 29 -3.91 24.69 3.17
N ARG A 30 -3.73 23.38 3.02
CA ARG A 30 -4.77 22.36 3.16
C ARG A 30 -4.46 21.51 4.39
N ALA A 31 -5.40 21.39 5.30
CA ALA A 31 -5.32 20.46 6.43
C ALA A 31 -6.31 19.32 6.20
N ALA A 32 -5.87 18.08 6.38
CA ALA A 32 -6.68 16.88 6.21
C ALA A 32 -6.47 15.95 7.40
N GLU A 33 -7.55 15.37 7.91
CA GLU A 33 -7.47 14.34 8.94
C GLU A 33 -6.95 13.02 8.33
N ARG A 34 -6.01 12.38 9.01
CA ARG A 34 -5.52 11.04 8.70
C ARG A 34 -5.76 10.14 9.89
N TYR A 35 -6.58 9.11 9.69
CA TYR A 35 -6.87 8.12 10.70
C TYR A 35 -5.84 6.98 10.62
N LEU A 36 -5.11 6.77 11.71
CA LEU A 36 -4.24 5.62 11.88
C LEU A 36 -5.09 4.45 12.37
N ARG A 37 -5.00 3.33 11.66
CA ARG A 37 -5.78 2.12 11.89
C ARG A 37 -4.87 0.97 12.33
N THR A 38 -5.37 0.11 13.20
CA THR A 38 -4.65 -1.08 13.68
C THR A 38 -5.22 -2.39 13.10
N ASP A 39 -6.24 -2.31 12.27
CA ASP A 39 -6.96 -3.43 11.66
C ASP A 39 -6.62 -3.56 10.15
N LEU A 40 -5.38 -3.27 9.77
CA LEU A 40 -4.89 -3.45 8.40
C LEU A 40 -4.22 -4.82 8.25
N PRO A 41 -4.74 -5.74 7.41
CA PRO A 41 -4.14 -7.05 7.23
C PRO A 41 -2.83 -6.97 6.44
N CYS A 42 -1.87 -7.83 6.77
CA CYS A 42 -0.58 -7.91 6.05
C CYS A 42 -0.68 -8.55 4.65
N GLY A 43 -1.81 -9.16 4.30
CA GLY A 43 -2.06 -9.79 3.00
C GLY A 43 -1.49 -11.20 2.82
N LEU A 44 -0.74 -11.72 3.79
CA LEU A 44 -0.13 -13.06 3.76
C LEU A 44 -1.12 -14.15 4.23
N ALA A 45 -1.22 -15.25 3.47
CA ALA A 45 -2.09 -16.38 3.83
C ALA A 45 -1.77 -17.08 5.16
N GLN A 46 -0.51 -17.11 5.59
CA GLN A 46 -0.15 -17.80 6.84
C GLN A 46 -0.22 -16.91 8.08
N CYS A 47 -0.50 -15.61 7.96
CA CYS A 47 -0.56 -14.74 9.12
C CYS A 47 -1.85 -15.01 9.91
N GLU A 48 -1.72 -15.59 11.10
CA GLU A 48 -2.87 -15.93 11.94
C GLU A 48 -3.47 -14.71 12.63
N GLU A 49 -2.63 -13.74 13.02
CA GLU A 49 -3.05 -12.50 13.68
C GLU A 49 -3.98 -11.66 12.79
N CYS A 50 -3.71 -11.62 11.49
CA CYS A 50 -4.49 -10.84 10.52
C CYS A 50 -5.78 -11.53 10.06
N LYS A 51 -6.04 -12.80 10.43
CA LYS A 51 -7.24 -13.56 10.00
C LYS A 51 -8.54 -12.85 10.36
N THR A 52 -8.54 -12.05 11.42
CA THR A 52 -9.72 -11.34 11.94
C THR A 52 -9.93 -9.96 11.31
N TYR A 53 -8.96 -9.42 10.57
CA TYR A 53 -8.99 -8.04 10.04
C TYR A 53 -9.58 -7.91 8.63
N GLY A 54 -9.93 -9.00 7.94
CA GLY A 54 -10.57 -8.93 6.62
C GLY A 54 -10.61 -10.26 5.85
N SER A 55 -11.38 -10.29 4.75
CA SER A 55 -11.53 -11.48 3.90
C SER A 55 -10.48 -11.54 2.80
N ASN A 56 -9.91 -12.75 2.68
CA ASN A 56 -8.97 -13.27 1.69
C ASN A 56 -7.51 -12.81 1.78
N PRO A 57 -6.56 -13.74 1.97
CA PRO A 57 -5.17 -13.43 1.72
C PRO A 57 -4.95 -13.18 0.23
N LEU A 58 -4.37 -12.04 -0.10
CA LEU A 58 -4.02 -11.66 -1.47
C LEU A 58 -2.88 -12.53 -2.00
N LEU A 59 -1.97 -12.95 -1.11
CA LEU A 59 -0.83 -13.78 -1.43
C LEU A 59 -1.11 -15.24 -1.09
N LYS A 60 -0.88 -16.13 -2.07
CA LYS A 60 -1.11 -17.57 -1.91
C LYS A 60 -0.10 -18.18 -0.95
N ALA A 61 -0.46 -19.32 -0.37
CA ALA A 61 0.43 -20.00 0.57
C ALA A 61 1.68 -20.58 -0.13
N GLU A 62 1.52 -20.98 -1.38
CA GLU A 62 2.55 -21.57 -2.23
C GLU A 62 3.17 -20.51 -3.14
N ASN A 63 4.49 -20.34 -3.02
CA ASN A 63 5.27 -19.60 -4.00
C ASN A 63 5.67 -20.60 -5.11
N PRO A 64 5.24 -20.42 -6.37
CA PRO A 64 5.59 -21.35 -7.45
C PRO A 64 7.06 -21.24 -7.85
N VAL A 65 7.70 -20.10 -7.56
CA VAL A 65 9.10 -19.84 -7.89
C VAL A 65 9.91 -19.79 -6.60
N LYS A 66 10.76 -20.80 -6.40
CA LYS A 66 11.67 -20.86 -5.26
C LYS A 66 13.00 -20.23 -5.65
N ASN A 67 13.44 -19.23 -4.90
CA ASN A 67 14.80 -18.72 -5.02
C ASN A 67 15.73 -19.65 -4.23
N ALA A 68 16.72 -20.26 -4.89
CA ALA A 68 17.63 -21.21 -4.25
C ALA A 68 18.44 -20.63 -3.08
N LYS A 69 18.66 -19.31 -3.06
CA LYS A 69 19.44 -18.62 -2.02
C LYS A 69 18.60 -18.07 -0.88
N ILE A 70 17.41 -17.54 -1.20
CA ILE A 70 16.56 -16.80 -0.24
C ILE A 70 15.42 -17.69 0.28
N GLY A 71 15.08 -18.77 -0.44
CA GLY A 71 13.93 -19.59 -0.12
C GLY A 71 12.63 -18.87 -0.42
N ARG A 72 11.70 -18.92 0.53
CA ARG A 72 10.39 -18.28 0.41
C ARG A 72 10.50 -16.78 0.69
N HIS A 73 10.05 -15.97 -0.24
CA HIS A 73 10.21 -14.52 -0.20
C HIS A 73 9.01 -13.82 -0.84
N VAL A 74 8.93 -12.52 -0.61
CA VAL A 74 7.94 -11.62 -1.21
C VAL A 74 8.71 -10.43 -1.75
N LEU A 75 8.30 -9.92 -2.90
CA LEU A 75 8.93 -8.77 -3.53
C LEU A 75 8.20 -7.50 -3.13
N ILE A 76 8.92 -6.55 -2.54
CA ILE A 76 8.44 -5.19 -2.29
C ILE A 76 9.06 -4.30 -3.37
N ILE A 77 8.21 -3.63 -4.14
CA ILE A 77 8.64 -2.91 -5.34
C ILE A 77 8.65 -1.40 -5.08
N ASP A 78 9.58 -0.70 -5.72
CA ASP A 78 9.56 0.77 -5.82
C ASP A 78 8.79 1.26 -7.07
N SER A 79 8.22 2.45 -6.94
CA SER A 79 7.52 3.18 -8.00
C SER A 79 8.32 3.27 -9.30
N THR A 80 9.64 3.48 -9.25
CA THR A 80 10.47 3.60 -10.45
C THR A 80 10.63 2.28 -11.19
N SER A 81 10.80 1.17 -10.45
CA SER A 81 10.88 -0.17 -11.01
C SER A 81 9.57 -0.58 -11.69
N LEU A 82 8.43 -0.26 -11.06
CA LEU A 82 7.11 -0.56 -11.62
C LEU A 82 6.86 0.20 -12.92
N ILE A 83 7.23 1.48 -13.00
CA ILE A 83 7.07 2.30 -14.22
C ILE A 83 8.01 1.83 -15.33
N ARG A 84 9.28 1.52 -15.01
CA ARG A 84 10.30 1.20 -16.02
C ARG A 84 10.17 -0.20 -16.60
N TYR A 85 9.75 -1.16 -15.79
CA TYR A 85 9.73 -2.58 -16.13
C TYR A 85 8.33 -3.17 -15.97
N TYR A 86 7.29 -2.40 -16.34
CA TYR A 86 5.90 -2.82 -16.20
C TYR A 86 5.63 -4.15 -16.92
N ASP A 87 6.24 -4.35 -18.08
CA ASP A 87 6.19 -5.58 -18.89
C ASP A 87 6.65 -6.83 -18.13
N LEU A 88 7.61 -6.71 -17.21
CA LEU A 88 8.05 -7.84 -16.38
C LEU A 88 6.99 -8.27 -15.37
N PHE A 89 6.09 -7.37 -14.96
CA PHE A 89 5.02 -7.65 -14.00
C PHE A 89 3.82 -8.37 -14.64
N ASP A 90 3.72 -8.38 -15.97
CA ASP A 90 2.74 -9.20 -16.70
C ASP A 90 3.20 -10.67 -16.80
N SER A 91 4.47 -10.95 -16.53
CA SER A 91 5.03 -12.31 -16.61
C SER A 91 4.62 -13.18 -15.42
N GLU A 92 4.22 -14.41 -15.69
CA GLU A 92 3.88 -15.40 -14.66
C GLU A 92 5.08 -15.83 -13.80
N LEU A 93 6.31 -15.50 -14.19
CA LEU A 93 7.54 -15.81 -13.45
C LEU A 93 7.71 -14.93 -12.21
N LEU A 94 7.14 -13.73 -12.22
CA LEU A 94 7.25 -12.77 -11.11
C LEU A 94 5.96 -12.79 -10.29
N ARG A 95 5.96 -13.56 -9.20
CA ARG A 95 4.79 -13.69 -8.30
C ARG A 95 5.13 -13.19 -6.89
N ASP A 96 4.10 -13.14 -6.06
CA ASP A 96 4.18 -12.74 -4.66
C ASP A 96 4.78 -11.36 -4.45
N ILE A 97 4.02 -10.37 -4.88
CA ILE A 97 4.41 -8.98 -4.93
C ILE A 97 3.55 -8.16 -3.97
N ILE A 98 4.20 -7.33 -3.15
CA ILE A 98 3.55 -6.32 -2.34
C ILE A 98 3.83 -4.94 -2.94
N VAL A 99 2.74 -4.27 -3.30
CA VAL A 99 2.75 -2.85 -3.69
C VAL A 99 2.26 -2.03 -2.51
N THR A 100 3.11 -1.15 -1.98
CA THR A 100 2.72 -0.25 -0.90
C THR A 100 1.87 0.91 -1.42
N GLN A 101 1.03 1.46 -0.57
CA GLN A 101 0.17 2.60 -0.92
C GLN A 101 0.98 3.80 -1.46
N THR A 102 2.12 4.10 -0.84
CA THR A 102 3.00 5.21 -1.26
C THR A 102 3.59 4.98 -2.64
N VAL A 103 3.96 3.73 -2.97
CA VAL A 103 4.45 3.35 -4.29
C VAL A 103 3.35 3.52 -5.34
N TRP A 104 2.13 3.06 -5.05
CA TRP A 104 0.98 3.22 -5.94
C TRP A 104 0.63 4.69 -6.21
N GLU A 105 0.65 5.53 -5.16
CA GLU A 105 0.46 6.98 -5.30
C GLU A 105 1.59 7.62 -6.13
N GLY A 106 2.83 7.17 -5.93
CA GLY A 106 3.98 7.62 -6.71
C GLY A 106 3.87 7.26 -8.19
N VAL A 107 3.34 6.07 -8.50
CA VAL A 107 3.04 5.66 -9.89
C VAL A 107 1.96 6.55 -10.46
N LYS A 108 0.81 6.72 -9.79
CA LYS A 108 -0.29 7.60 -10.26
C LYS A 108 0.14 9.05 -10.49
N ALA A 109 1.07 9.56 -9.70
CA ALA A 109 1.55 10.93 -9.84
C ALA A 109 2.48 11.13 -11.05
N LYS A 110 3.20 10.08 -11.48
CA LYS A 110 4.21 10.16 -12.55
C LYS A 110 3.75 9.55 -13.87
N ALA A 111 3.09 8.39 -13.78
CA ALA A 111 2.51 7.68 -14.90
C ALA A 111 1.09 8.22 -15.11
N ILE A 112 1.00 9.33 -15.82
CA ILE A 112 -0.25 9.69 -16.50
C ILE A 112 -0.31 8.75 -17.72
N PRO A 113 -1.40 7.98 -17.91
CA PRO A 113 -1.55 7.11 -19.08
C PRO A 113 -1.55 7.92 -20.39
#